data_AF-A0A949YIK8-F1
#
_entry.id   AF-A0A949YIK8-F1
#
_cell.length_a   1.000
_cell.length_b   1.000
_cell.length_c   1.000
_cell.angle_alpha   90.00
_cell.angle_beta   90.00
_cell.angle_gamma   90.00
#
_symmetry.space_group_name_H-M   'P 1'
#
loop_
_entity.id
_entity.type
_entity.pdbx_description
1 polymer ?
#
loop_
_entity_poly.entity_id
_entity_poly.type
_entity_poly.pdbx_seq_one_letter_code
_entity_poly.pdbx_strand_id
1 'polypeptide(L)'
;MSLNRRSLLKVIATGGVAATASSSTAAAAPEHRVAPAGAMGMLYDTTLCIGCKTCVVACKQANDRQPDPGPWGSEKLYDAPLDLNADTKNVIKLYHEGDVRSYYKAQCMHCVDPACASACMLGSLHKDEVTGVVGYNPDYCVGCRYCQMACPFNVPKFEFNKAVPKIVKCELCRHR
;
A
#
# COMPACT_ATOMS: atom_id res chain seq x y z
N MET A 1 18.35 3.64 -51.74
CA MET A 1 17.19 4.54 -52.01
C MET A 1 17.02 5.46 -50.81
N SER A 2 17.24 6.76 -50.96
CA SER A 2 16.99 7.71 -49.87
C SER A 2 15.51 8.08 -49.83
N LEU A 3 14.87 7.91 -48.67
CA LEU A 3 13.49 8.31 -48.46
C LEU A 3 13.44 9.83 -48.27
N ASN A 4 12.79 10.54 -49.18
CA ASN A 4 12.50 11.97 -49.02
C ASN A 4 11.32 12.16 -48.05
N ARG A 5 11.32 13.25 -47.28
CA ARG A 5 10.22 13.68 -46.39
C ARG A 5 8.84 13.58 -47.03
N ARG A 6 8.68 13.90 -48.32
CA ARG A 6 7.38 13.74 -49.03
C ARG A 6 6.94 12.29 -49.19
N SER A 7 7.87 11.39 -49.50
CA SER A 7 7.60 9.94 -49.59
C SER A 7 7.31 9.35 -48.22
N LEU A 8 8.01 9.78 -47.17
CA LEU A 8 7.75 9.38 -45.79
C LEU A 8 6.33 9.77 -45.35
N LEU A 9 5.91 11.02 -45.62
CA LEU A 9 4.58 11.50 -45.26
C LEU A 9 3.45 10.75 -45.99
N LYS A 10 3.66 10.35 -47.24
CA LYS A 10 2.69 9.52 -47.97
C LYS A 10 2.56 8.13 -47.36
N VAL A 11 3.68 7.50 -47.00
CA VAL A 11 3.69 6.17 -46.36
C VAL A 11 3.02 6.20 -44.99
N ILE A 12 3.27 7.24 -44.18
CA ILE A 12 2.59 7.42 -42.88
C ILE A 12 1.09 7.61 -43.07
N ALA A 13 0.68 8.44 -44.04
CA ALA A 13 -0.74 8.72 -44.30
C ALA A 13 -1.50 7.47 -44.79
N THR A 14 -0.89 6.64 -45.64
CA THR A 14 -1.52 5.40 -46.13
C THR A 14 -1.43 4.25 -45.14
N GLY A 15 -0.35 4.19 -44.33
CA GLY A 15 -0.19 3.17 -43.28
C GLY A 15 -1.08 3.40 -42.06
N GLY A 16 -1.37 4.66 -41.73
CA GLY A 16 -2.21 5.03 -40.58
C GLY A 16 -3.67 4.58 -40.70
N VAL A 17 -4.20 4.47 -41.92
CA VAL A 17 -5.60 4.04 -42.16
C VAL A 17 -5.78 2.52 -42.00
N ALA A 18 -4.73 1.72 -42.21
CA ALA A 18 -4.79 0.28 -41.98
C ALA A 18 -4.73 -0.10 -40.48
N ALA A 19 -4.13 0.76 -39.64
CA ALA A 19 -3.95 0.51 -38.21
C ALA A 19 -5.20 0.84 -37.36
N THR A 20 -6.21 1.51 -37.91
CA THR A 20 -7.45 1.87 -37.18
C THR A 20 -8.56 0.83 -37.32
N ALA A 21 -8.37 -0.21 -38.14
CA ALA A 21 -9.35 -1.28 -38.36
C ALA A 21 -9.22 -2.45 -37.36
N SER A 22 -8.26 -2.42 -36.44
CA SER A 22 -8.24 -3.36 -35.32
C SER A 22 -9.38 -3.00 -34.38
N SER A 23 -10.44 -3.79 -34.45
CA SER A 23 -11.55 -3.83 -33.52
C SER A 23 -11.02 -3.64 -32.09
N SER A 24 -11.44 -2.54 -31.46
CA SER A 24 -11.28 -2.37 -30.03
C SER A 24 -12.06 -3.49 -29.35
N THR A 25 -11.38 -4.59 -29.02
CA THR A 25 -11.85 -5.49 -27.98
C THR A 25 -12.04 -4.61 -26.76
N ALA A 26 -13.28 -4.34 -26.39
CA ALA A 26 -13.60 -3.69 -25.13
C ALA A 26 -12.74 -4.37 -24.06
N ALA A 27 -11.86 -3.61 -23.41
CA ALA A 27 -11.04 -4.15 -22.34
C ALA A 27 -12.00 -4.85 -21.38
N ALA A 28 -11.88 -6.17 -21.26
CA ALA A 28 -12.71 -6.94 -20.36
C ALA A 28 -12.63 -6.27 -18.99
N ALA A 29 -13.78 -6.00 -18.38
CA ALA A 29 -13.78 -5.50 -17.01
C ALA A 29 -12.93 -6.47 -16.18
N PRO A 30 -11.99 -5.97 -15.34
CA PRO A 30 -11.18 -6.85 -14.52
C PRO A 30 -12.12 -7.75 -13.72
N GLU A 31 -11.89 -9.06 -13.77
CA GLU A 31 -12.68 -10.01 -13.01
C GLU A 31 -12.69 -9.61 -11.53
N HIS A 32 -13.87 -9.70 -10.91
CA HIS A 32 -13.98 -9.42 -9.48
C HIS A 32 -13.15 -10.45 -8.71
N ARG A 33 -12.00 -10.01 -8.19
CA ARG A 33 -11.19 -10.84 -7.29
C ARG A 33 -11.97 -11.11 -6.01
N VAL A 34 -12.08 -12.39 -5.65
CA VAL A 34 -12.70 -12.85 -4.41
C VAL A 34 -11.60 -13.22 -3.42
N ALA A 35 -11.86 -13.04 -2.13
CA ALA A 35 -10.92 -13.47 -1.10
C ALA A 35 -10.76 -15.00 -1.13
N PRO A 36 -9.54 -15.53 -0.91
CA PRO A 36 -9.33 -16.96 -0.73
C PRO A 36 -10.23 -17.57 0.35
N ALA A 37 -10.54 -18.86 0.23
CA ALA A 37 -11.36 -19.56 1.23
C ALA A 37 -10.72 -19.55 2.63
N GLY A 38 -9.39 -19.59 2.71
CA GLY A 38 -8.63 -19.48 3.96
C GLY A 38 -8.28 -18.05 4.38
N ALA A 39 -8.91 -17.03 3.76
CA ALA A 39 -8.53 -15.65 4.00
C ALA A 39 -8.76 -15.21 5.44
N MET A 40 -7.75 -14.57 6.01
CA MET A 40 -7.79 -13.97 7.32
C MET A 40 -8.25 -12.51 7.22
N GLY A 41 -9.03 -12.08 8.21
CA GLY A 41 -9.51 -10.70 8.33
C GLY A 41 -9.30 -10.15 9.73
N MET A 42 -9.17 -8.82 9.84
CA MET A 42 -9.18 -8.14 11.13
C MET A 42 -10.40 -7.22 11.19
N LEU A 43 -11.37 -7.58 12.03
CA LEU A 43 -12.48 -6.71 12.37
C LEU A 43 -12.02 -5.68 13.40
N TYR A 44 -12.26 -4.41 13.11
CA TYR A 44 -12.07 -3.30 14.04
C TYR A 44 -13.42 -2.62 14.25
N ASP A 45 -13.97 -2.76 15.44
CA ASP A 45 -15.22 -2.11 15.83
C ASP A 45 -14.92 -0.71 16.38
N THR A 46 -15.30 0.31 15.63
CA THR A 46 -15.13 1.73 15.99
C THR A 46 -16.04 2.14 17.15
N THR A 47 -17.16 1.45 17.37
CA THR A 47 -18.14 1.79 18.42
C THR A 47 -17.67 1.39 19.81
N LEU A 48 -16.77 0.40 19.89
CA LEU A 48 -16.18 -0.09 21.14
C LEU A 48 -14.79 0.49 21.40
N CYS A 49 -14.16 1.11 20.39
CA CYS A 49 -12.83 1.65 20.54
C CYS A 49 -12.85 2.88 21.45
N ILE A 50 -12.10 2.82 22.56
CA ILE A 50 -11.94 3.95 23.49
C ILE A 50 -10.65 4.74 23.27
N GLY A 51 -9.91 4.45 22.19
CA GLY A 51 -8.68 5.18 21.86
C GLY A 51 -7.48 4.94 22.77
N CYS A 52 -7.42 3.82 23.51
CA CYS A 52 -6.35 3.54 24.47
C CYS A 52 -4.94 3.37 23.87
N LYS A 53 -4.82 3.21 22.54
CA LYS A 53 -3.57 3.01 21.80
C LYS A 53 -2.75 1.77 22.19
N THR A 54 -3.26 0.86 23.02
CA THR A 54 -2.58 -0.40 23.37
C THR A 54 -2.24 -1.24 22.14
N CYS A 55 -3.09 -1.22 21.10
CA CYS A 55 -2.82 -1.91 19.84
C CYS A 55 -1.61 -1.36 19.07
N VAL A 56 -1.23 -0.09 19.28
CA VAL A 56 -0.02 0.52 18.70
C VAL A 56 1.21 -0.04 19.41
N VAL A 57 1.22 0.04 20.75
CA VAL A 57 2.31 -0.45 21.60
C VAL A 57 2.55 -1.95 21.37
N ALA A 58 1.48 -2.76 21.42
CA ALA A 58 1.57 -4.20 21.21
C ALA A 58 2.09 -4.55 19.81
N CYS A 59 1.70 -3.78 18.78
CA CYS A 59 2.22 -3.99 17.43
C CYS A 59 3.71 -3.67 17.33
N LYS A 60 4.18 -2.61 17.99
CA LYS A 60 5.61 -2.29 18.03
C LYS A 60 6.41 -3.36 18.74
N GLN A 61 5.95 -3.79 19.91
CA GLN A 61 6.56 -4.90 20.66
C GLN A 61 6.60 -6.19 19.85
N ALA A 62 5.51 -6.52 19.13
CA ALA A 62 5.45 -7.72 18.30
C ALA A 62 6.37 -7.68 17.07
N ASN A 63 6.80 -6.49 16.63
CA ASN A 63 7.56 -6.31 15.40
C ASN A 63 8.94 -5.65 15.65
N ASP A 64 9.41 -5.64 16.90
CA ASP A 64 10.66 -5.03 17.36
C ASP A 64 10.87 -3.59 16.84
N ARG A 65 9.81 -2.78 16.91
CA ARG A 65 9.83 -1.38 16.43
C ARG A 65 10.09 -0.39 17.56
N GLN A 66 10.76 0.70 17.19
CA GLN A 66 11.14 1.73 18.14
C GLN A 66 9.93 2.62 18.51
N PRO A 67 9.92 3.19 19.73
CA PRO A 67 9.02 4.28 20.06
C PRO A 67 9.17 5.45 19.09
N ASP A 68 8.03 6.03 18.71
CA ASP A 68 7.95 7.20 17.85
C ASP A 68 7.44 8.38 18.68
N PRO A 69 8.29 9.34 19.05
CA PRO A 69 7.86 10.48 19.85
C PRO A 69 6.98 11.49 19.09
N GLY A 70 6.76 11.27 17.79
CA GLY A 70 6.10 12.23 16.93
C GLY A 70 6.92 13.52 16.78
N PRO A 71 6.30 14.61 16.30
CA PRO A 71 7.02 15.86 16.00
C PRO A 71 7.42 16.66 17.25
N TRP A 72 7.00 16.26 18.46
CA TRP A 72 7.16 17.06 19.67
C TRP A 72 8.16 16.53 20.69
N GLY A 73 8.77 15.36 20.46
CA GLY A 73 9.74 14.78 21.40
C GLY A 73 11.05 14.44 20.72
N SER A 74 12.12 15.17 21.03
CA SER A 74 13.49 14.79 20.63
C SER A 74 14.05 13.64 21.48
N GLU A 75 13.53 13.44 22.69
CA GLU A 75 14.11 12.55 23.70
C GLU A 75 13.49 11.14 23.75
N LYS A 76 12.57 10.78 22.84
CA LYS A 76 11.86 9.48 22.83
C LYS A 76 11.21 9.07 24.16
N LEU A 77 10.92 10.03 25.05
CA LEU A 77 10.30 9.79 26.35
C LEU A 77 8.88 9.23 26.24
N TYR A 78 8.18 9.55 25.14
CA TYR A 78 6.81 9.12 24.87
C TYR A 78 6.73 8.41 23.52
N ASP A 79 5.80 7.46 23.40
CA ASP A 79 5.37 6.89 22.12
C ASP A 79 4.06 7.54 21.67
N ALA A 80 4.18 8.56 20.81
CA ALA A 80 3.09 9.42 20.37
C ALA A 80 3.08 9.62 18.84
N PRO A 81 3.00 8.54 18.04
CA PRO A 81 2.94 8.66 16.59
C PRO A 81 1.68 9.40 16.14
N LEU A 82 1.83 10.29 15.16
CA LEU A 82 0.72 10.99 14.49
C LEU A 82 0.15 10.22 13.30
N ASP A 83 1.01 9.46 12.61
CA ASP A 83 0.63 8.68 11.45
C ASP A 83 1.48 7.41 11.35
N LEU A 84 1.14 6.56 10.38
CA LEU A 84 2.00 5.46 9.96
C LEU A 84 3.35 6.00 9.47
N ASN A 85 4.43 5.32 9.83
CA ASN A 85 5.79 5.63 9.36
C ASN A 85 6.70 4.39 9.43
N ALA A 86 8.02 4.60 9.41
CA ALA A 86 9.03 3.54 9.46
C ALA A 86 9.00 2.68 10.74
N ASP A 87 8.45 3.22 11.84
CA ASP A 87 8.38 2.53 13.14
C ASP A 87 6.95 2.24 13.58
N THR A 88 5.96 2.86 12.95
CA THR A 88 4.54 2.76 13.32
C THR A 88 3.74 2.06 12.21
N LYS A 89 3.43 0.76 12.41
CA LYS A 89 2.67 -0.08 11.46
C LYS A 89 1.14 0.00 11.62
N ASN A 90 0.65 0.49 12.76
CA ASN A 90 -0.75 0.86 12.99
C ASN A 90 -0.80 2.09 13.92
N VAL A 91 -1.84 2.91 13.78
CA VAL A 91 -2.06 4.08 14.64
C VAL A 91 -3.55 4.30 14.87
N ILE A 92 -3.92 4.82 16.05
CA ILE A 92 -5.28 5.28 16.34
C ILE A 92 -5.34 6.80 16.15
N LYS A 93 -6.22 7.24 15.26
CA LYS A 93 -6.53 8.66 14.99
C LYS A 93 -7.88 9.01 15.63
N LEU A 94 -8.01 10.24 16.12
CA LEU A 94 -9.26 10.77 16.66
C LEU A 94 -9.99 11.54 15.55
N TYR A 95 -11.24 11.18 15.30
CA TYR A 95 -12.19 12.00 14.56
C TYR A 95 -13.07 12.75 15.54
N HIS A 96 -13.28 14.04 15.27
CA HIS A 96 -14.09 14.91 16.12
C HIS A 96 -14.86 15.91 15.26
N GLU A 97 -16.18 15.91 15.40
CA GLU A 97 -17.08 16.87 14.74
C GLU A 97 -18.22 17.22 15.70
N GLY A 98 -18.30 18.48 16.13
CA GLY A 98 -19.23 18.89 17.20
C GLY A 98 -18.99 18.09 18.48
N ASP A 99 -20.01 17.41 18.98
CA ASP A 99 -19.93 16.53 20.15
C ASP A 99 -19.58 15.07 19.79
N VAL A 100 -19.52 14.73 18.49
CA VAL A 100 -19.23 13.37 18.04
C VAL A 100 -17.74 13.12 18.12
N ARG A 101 -17.37 12.05 18.84
CA ARG A 101 -16.01 11.52 18.92
C ARG A 101 -15.99 10.09 18.41
N SER A 102 -15.06 9.79 17.51
CA SER A 102 -14.83 8.43 17.04
C SER A 102 -13.33 8.18 16.89
N TYR A 103 -12.92 6.95 17.12
CA TYR A 103 -11.54 6.53 16.91
C TYR A 103 -11.45 5.71 15.63
N TYR A 104 -10.43 6.01 14.83
CA TYR A 104 -10.13 5.30 13.60
C TYR A 104 -8.77 4.63 13.70
N LYS A 105 -8.72 3.32 13.47
CA LYS A 105 -7.47 2.57 13.37
C LYS A 105 -6.95 2.57 11.95
N ALA A 106 -5.90 3.34 11.69
CA ALA A 106 -5.16 3.27 10.44
C ALA A 106 -4.17 2.09 10.47
N GLN A 107 -4.30 1.16 9.54
CA GLN A 107 -3.37 0.05 9.31
C GLN A 107 -3.55 -0.51 7.89
N CYS A 108 -2.74 -1.50 7.49
CA CYS A 108 -2.98 -2.20 6.22
C CYS A 108 -4.33 -2.92 6.23
N MET A 109 -5.11 -2.71 5.17
CA MET A 109 -6.40 -3.37 4.98
C MET A 109 -6.28 -4.77 4.38
N HIS A 110 -5.07 -5.19 3.96
CA HIS A 110 -4.83 -6.47 3.27
C HIS A 110 -5.84 -6.75 2.14
N CYS A 111 -6.08 -5.74 1.30
CA CYS A 111 -7.12 -5.70 0.27
C CYS A 111 -7.20 -6.98 -0.55
N VAL A 112 -8.43 -7.38 -0.93
CA VAL A 112 -8.66 -8.52 -1.85
C VAL A 112 -7.97 -8.29 -3.19
N ASP A 113 -8.08 -7.06 -3.71
CA ASP A 113 -7.32 -6.59 -4.87
C ASP A 113 -6.30 -5.50 -4.45
N PRO A 114 -5.07 -5.87 -4.07
CA PRO A 114 -4.09 -4.94 -3.54
C PRO A 114 -3.40 -4.14 -4.65
N ALA A 115 -3.84 -2.89 -4.86
CA ALA A 115 -3.21 -1.95 -5.79
C ALA A 115 -1.70 -1.76 -5.54
N CYS A 116 -1.26 -1.85 -4.28
CA CYS A 116 0.16 -1.77 -3.94
C CYS A 116 0.99 -2.97 -4.45
N ALA A 117 0.39 -4.17 -4.54
CA ALA A 117 1.04 -5.32 -5.15
C ALA A 117 1.00 -5.22 -6.68
N SER A 118 -0.12 -4.78 -7.26
CA SER A 118 -0.23 -4.54 -8.71
C SER A 118 0.77 -3.50 -9.22
N ALA A 119 1.10 -2.49 -8.41
CA ALA A 119 2.11 -1.49 -8.74
C ALA A 119 3.56 -1.96 -8.51
N CYS A 120 3.76 -3.09 -7.84
CA CYS A 120 5.09 -3.60 -7.52
C CYS A 120 5.68 -4.40 -8.69
N MET A 121 6.49 -3.74 -9.52
CA MET A 121 7.14 -4.36 -10.68
C MET A 121 8.08 -5.52 -10.36
N LEU A 122 8.53 -5.67 -9.10
CA LEU A 122 9.47 -6.71 -8.67
C LEU A 122 8.81 -7.86 -7.90
N GLY A 123 7.48 -7.83 -7.71
CA GLY A 123 6.79 -8.86 -6.93
C GLY A 123 7.15 -8.87 -5.43
N SER A 124 7.83 -7.83 -4.92
CA SER A 124 8.14 -7.69 -3.50
C SER A 124 6.88 -7.64 -2.64
N LEU A 125 5.80 -7.01 -3.14
CA LEU A 125 4.46 -7.10 -2.55
C LEU A 125 3.63 -8.10 -3.35
N HIS A 126 2.97 -9.02 -2.66
CA HIS A 126 2.15 -10.08 -3.26
C HIS A 126 0.96 -10.41 -2.36
N LYS A 127 -0.12 -10.93 -2.95
CA LYS A 127 -1.24 -11.50 -2.22
C LYS A 127 -0.93 -12.97 -1.94
N ASP A 128 -1.05 -13.39 -0.69
CA ASP A 128 -0.98 -14.81 -0.36
C ASP A 128 -2.31 -15.49 -0.76
N GLU A 129 -2.21 -16.55 -1.55
CA GLU A 129 -3.36 -17.24 -2.16
C GLU A 129 -4.14 -18.10 -1.15
N VAL A 130 -3.61 -18.35 0.04
CA VAL A 130 -4.26 -19.18 1.07
C VAL A 130 -4.89 -18.28 2.14
N THR A 131 -4.06 -17.45 2.76
CA THR A 131 -4.40 -16.60 3.91
C THR A 131 -4.95 -15.24 3.50
N GLY A 132 -4.83 -14.85 2.23
CA GLY A 132 -5.23 -13.52 1.76
C GLY A 132 -4.36 -12.38 2.30
N VAL A 133 -3.27 -12.66 3.03
CA VAL A 133 -2.39 -11.61 3.55
C VAL A 133 -1.61 -11.00 2.39
N VAL A 134 -1.70 -9.67 2.23
CA VAL A 134 -0.76 -8.93 1.37
C VAL A 134 0.65 -8.97 2.01
N GLY A 135 1.51 -9.86 1.54
CA GLY A 135 2.87 -10.09 2.00
C GLY A 135 3.86 -9.04 1.50
N TYR A 136 5.05 -9.05 2.09
CA TYR A 136 6.19 -8.21 1.69
C TYR A 136 7.48 -9.03 1.80
N ASN A 137 8.18 -9.18 0.69
CA ASN A 137 9.53 -9.75 0.64
C ASN A 137 10.55 -8.62 0.42
N PRO A 138 11.39 -8.29 1.42
CA PRO A 138 12.37 -7.22 1.30
C PRO A 138 13.50 -7.52 0.32
N ASP A 139 13.76 -8.78 -0.03
CA ASP A 139 14.89 -9.16 -0.90
C ASP A 139 14.69 -8.71 -2.35
N TYR A 140 13.43 -8.54 -2.77
CA TYR A 140 13.06 -8.03 -4.08
C TYR A 140 12.77 -6.53 -4.08
N CYS A 141 12.86 -5.84 -2.93
CA CYS A 141 12.47 -4.45 -2.83
C CYS A 141 13.61 -3.50 -3.22
N VAL A 142 13.43 -2.78 -4.34
CA VAL A 142 14.36 -1.70 -4.75
C VAL A 142 14.00 -0.32 -4.22
N GLY A 143 12.93 -0.21 -3.41
CA GLY A 143 12.57 1.07 -2.77
C GLY A 143 12.01 2.12 -3.73
N CYS A 144 11.42 1.73 -4.87
CA CYS A 144 10.85 2.65 -5.89
C CYS A 144 9.62 3.46 -5.42
N ARG A 145 9.01 3.09 -4.29
CA ARG A 145 7.88 3.79 -3.65
C ARG A 145 6.56 3.85 -4.40
N TYR A 146 6.43 3.18 -5.54
CA TYR A 146 5.17 3.15 -6.28
C TYR A 146 4.02 2.53 -5.48
N CYS A 147 4.32 1.57 -4.61
CA CYS A 147 3.33 0.98 -3.72
C CYS A 147 2.70 1.99 -2.74
N GLN A 148 3.40 3.06 -2.34
CA GLN A 148 2.85 4.09 -1.48
C GLN A 148 1.87 4.97 -2.24
N MET A 149 2.21 5.33 -3.49
CA MET A 149 1.32 6.12 -4.36
C MET A 149 0.09 5.33 -4.80
N ALA A 150 0.24 4.03 -5.05
CA ALA A 150 -0.85 3.16 -5.49
C ALA A 150 -1.81 2.78 -4.37
N CYS A 151 -1.42 2.89 -3.10
CA CYS A 151 -2.26 2.49 -1.99
C CYS A 151 -3.33 3.56 -1.70
N PRO A 152 -4.63 3.27 -1.86
CA PRO A 152 -5.69 4.25 -1.60
C PRO A 152 -5.78 4.65 -0.12
N PHE A 153 -5.20 3.84 0.77
CA PHE A 153 -5.15 4.07 2.21
C PHE A 153 -3.83 4.69 2.68
N ASN A 154 -2.88 4.97 1.77
CA ASN A 154 -1.56 5.54 2.08
C ASN A 154 -0.80 4.75 3.18
N VAL A 155 -0.88 3.41 3.14
CA VAL A 155 -0.34 2.54 4.19
C VAL A 155 1.15 2.25 4.06
N PRO A 156 1.71 1.86 2.89
CA PRO A 156 3.14 1.56 2.79
C PRO A 156 3.98 2.79 3.12
N LYS A 157 4.84 2.67 4.13
CA LYS A 157 5.82 3.69 4.53
C LYS A 157 7.24 3.18 4.30
N PHE A 158 8.23 4.06 4.38
CA PHE A 158 9.62 3.73 4.07
C PHE A 158 10.57 4.10 5.20
N GLU A 159 11.63 3.31 5.35
CA GLU A 159 12.77 3.63 6.20
C GLU A 159 13.66 4.68 5.50
N PHE A 160 13.27 5.96 5.55
CA PHE A 160 13.96 7.05 4.82
C PHE A 160 15.42 7.26 5.25
N ASN A 161 15.79 6.81 6.45
CA ASN A 161 17.13 7.01 7.02
C ASN A 161 18.12 5.90 6.66
N LYS A 162 17.73 4.93 5.82
CA LYS A 162 18.61 3.82 5.39
C LYS A 162 18.98 3.95 3.91
N ALA A 163 20.22 3.58 3.59
CA ALA A 163 20.71 3.55 2.21
C ALA A 163 19.92 2.58 1.32
N VAL A 164 19.45 1.47 1.90
CA VAL A 164 18.55 0.51 1.25
C VAL A 164 17.20 0.56 1.98
N PRO A 165 16.30 1.51 1.62
CA PRO A 165 15.07 1.74 2.36
C PRO A 165 14.10 0.59 2.15
N LYS A 166 13.70 -0.07 3.24
CA LYS A 166 12.66 -1.09 3.22
C LYS A 166 11.28 -0.47 3.41
N ILE A 167 10.27 -1.14 2.85
CA ILE A 167 8.86 -0.81 3.10
C ILE A 167 8.49 -1.27 4.51
N VAL A 168 7.65 -0.48 5.18
CA VAL A 168 7.05 -0.77 6.47
C VAL A 168 5.54 -0.68 6.34
N LYS A 169 4.86 -1.76 6.74
CA LYS A 169 3.40 -1.84 6.82
C LYS A 169 2.99 -2.97 7.77
N CYS A 170 1.71 -3.01 8.13
CA CYS A 170 1.14 -4.18 8.80
C CYS A 170 1.26 -5.43 7.90
N GLU A 171 1.58 -6.56 8.53
CA GLU A 171 1.72 -7.89 7.91
C GLU A 171 0.76 -8.90 8.55
N LEU A 172 -0.35 -8.42 9.11
CA LEU A 172 -1.36 -9.19 9.84
C LEU A 172 -0.78 -10.15 10.89
N CYS A 173 0.34 -9.78 11.52
CA CYS A 173 1.08 -10.60 12.48
C CYS A 173 1.40 -12.02 11.98
N ARG A 174 1.60 -12.23 10.66
CA ARG A 174 1.91 -13.54 10.04
C ARG A 174 3.12 -14.30 10.59
N HIS A 175 3.93 -13.66 11.42
CA HIS A 175 5.10 -14.24 12.08
C HIS A 175 4.73 -14.95 13.40
N ARG A 176 3.47 -14.88 13.82
CA ARG A 176 2.95 -15.50 15.04
C ARG A 176 2.21 -16.79 14.74
#